data_AF-A0A285LDL5-F1
#
_entry.id   AF-A0A285LDL5-F1
#
_cell.length_a   1.000
_cell.length_b   1.000
_cell.length_c   1.000
_cell.angle_alpha   90.00
_cell.angle_beta   90.00
_cell.angle_gamma   90.00
#
_symmetry.space_group_name_H-M   'P 1'
#
loop_
_entity.id
_entity.type
_entity.pdbx_description
1 polymer ?
#
loop_
_entity_poly.entity_id
_entity_poly.type
_entity_poly.pdbx_seq_one_letter_code
_entity_poly.pdbx_strand_id
1 'polypeptide(L)'
;MITVTNARKNYGSFAALDDVTIDIPSGELTALLGPSGSGKSTLLRSIAGLESLDSGVVTIAGNDVTRVPPQKRDIGFVFQHYAAFKHMTVRDNVAFGLKIRKRPKAEIAKRVDELLGIVGLDGFQHRYPAQLSGGQRQRMALARALAVDPQVLLLDEPFGALDAKVRADLRTWLRRLHEEVHVTTVLVTHDQEEALDVADRIAVMNKGRIEQIGTPEDVYDRPSNEFVMSFLGDVARLNGHLVRPHDIRVGRDSSMALAAHEGTAESAGVTRATVERVVHLGFEVRVEMRNAATGDHFAAQVTRGDAEALRLSEGETVYARATRIPELPES
;
A
#
# COMPACT_ATOMS: atom_id res chain seq x y z
N MET A 1 -9.36 -5.42 17.02
CA MET A 1 -9.05 -3.98 16.98
C MET A 1 -7.70 -3.79 17.63
N ILE A 2 -6.86 -2.97 16.99
CA ILE A 2 -5.58 -2.53 17.52
C ILE A 2 -5.68 -1.01 17.65
N THR A 3 -5.29 -0.47 18.79
CA THR A 3 -5.19 0.98 18.97
C THR A 3 -3.78 1.32 19.42
N VAL A 4 -3.20 2.31 18.76
CA VAL A 4 -1.94 2.93 19.17
C VAL A 4 -2.25 4.37 19.51
N THR A 5 -1.82 4.83 20.68
CA THR A 5 -2.14 6.17 21.19
C THR A 5 -0.87 6.89 21.61
N ASN A 6 -0.65 8.07 21.04
CA ASN A 6 0.49 8.97 21.31
C ASN A 6 1.86 8.25 21.30
N ALA A 7 2.05 7.32 20.36
CA ALA A 7 3.27 6.54 20.27
C ALA A 7 4.44 7.41 19.82
N ARG A 8 5.53 7.35 20.61
CA ARG A 8 6.80 8.00 20.28
C ARG A 8 7.94 7.00 20.36
N LYS A 9 8.87 7.12 19.42
CA LYS A 9 10.10 6.32 19.37
C LYS A 9 11.22 7.08 18.70
N ASN A 10 12.32 7.25 19.42
CA ASN A 10 13.54 7.89 18.95
C ASN A 10 14.68 6.87 18.84
N TYR A 11 15.48 6.98 17.79
CA TYR A 11 16.79 6.34 17.66
C TYR A 11 17.87 7.42 17.64
N GLY A 12 18.45 7.69 18.81
CA GLY A 12 19.33 8.86 18.98
C GLY A 12 18.55 10.15 18.71
N SER A 13 19.00 10.95 17.73
CA SER A 13 18.32 12.19 17.31
C SER A 13 17.21 11.99 16.28
N PHE A 14 17.01 10.76 15.78
CA PHE A 14 16.02 10.48 14.76
C PHE A 14 14.69 10.04 15.39
N ALA A 15 13.65 10.86 15.25
CA ALA A 15 12.29 10.52 15.67
C ALA A 15 11.64 9.59 14.63
N ALA A 16 11.67 8.29 14.90
CA ALA A 16 11.06 7.28 14.03
C ALA A 16 9.53 7.24 14.16
N LEU A 17 9.01 7.51 15.35
CA LEU A 17 7.58 7.78 15.60
C LEU A 17 7.47 9.06 16.42
N ASP A 18 6.65 9.99 15.97
CA ASP A 18 6.45 11.29 16.57
C ASP A 18 4.95 11.58 16.74
N ASP A 19 4.40 11.08 17.85
CA ASP A 19 3.00 11.27 18.23
C ASP A 19 2.00 10.55 17.31
N VAL A 20 2.26 9.26 17.08
CA VAL A 20 1.39 8.43 16.24
C VAL A 20 0.19 7.94 17.04
N THR A 21 -1.00 8.28 16.56
CA THR A 21 -2.28 7.72 17.01
C THR A 21 -3.01 7.10 15.82
N ILE A 22 -3.39 5.83 15.95
CA ILE A 22 -4.08 5.08 14.89
C ILE A 22 -4.96 4.00 15.49
N ASP A 23 -6.16 3.87 14.92
CA ASP A 23 -7.08 2.75 15.16
C ASP A 23 -7.12 1.85 13.94
N ILE A 24 -6.97 0.55 14.18
CA ILE A 24 -7.06 -0.51 13.18
C ILE A 24 -8.25 -1.39 13.55
N PRO A 25 -9.37 -1.31 12.81
CA PRO A 25 -10.58 -2.04 13.13
C PRO A 25 -10.38 -3.57 13.10
N SER A 26 -11.23 -4.29 13.83
CA SER A 26 -11.20 -5.75 13.83
C SER A 26 -11.56 -6.30 12.45
N GLY A 27 -10.78 -7.25 11.94
CA GLY A 27 -11.07 -7.96 10.69
C GLY A 27 -10.76 -7.17 9.42
N GLU A 28 -10.27 -5.93 9.52
CA GLU A 28 -9.83 -5.14 8.37
C GLU A 28 -8.35 -5.37 8.05
N LEU A 29 -7.99 -5.17 6.78
CA LEU A 29 -6.61 -5.06 6.30
C LEU A 29 -6.24 -3.58 6.22
N THR A 30 -5.40 -3.11 7.14
CA THR A 30 -4.85 -1.75 7.11
C THR A 30 -3.42 -1.76 6.59
N ALA A 31 -3.18 -1.02 5.51
CA ALA A 31 -1.83 -0.77 4.99
C ALA A 31 -1.21 0.47 5.62
N LEU A 32 -0.03 0.32 6.21
CA LEU A 32 0.88 1.41 6.54
C LEU A 32 1.71 1.73 5.30
N LEU A 33 1.54 2.93 4.76
CA LEU A 33 2.12 3.35 3.49
C LEU A 33 2.95 4.63 3.70
N GLY A 34 4.04 4.81 2.94
CA GLY A 34 4.88 6.00 3.04
C GLY A 34 6.33 5.75 2.60
N PRO A 35 7.16 6.80 2.50
CA PRO A 35 8.54 6.68 2.04
C PRO A 35 9.43 5.91 3.02
N SER A 36 10.59 5.47 2.55
CA SER A 36 11.62 4.89 3.43
C SER A 36 11.94 5.83 4.60
N GLY A 37 11.99 5.28 5.81
CA GLY A 37 12.22 6.07 7.02
C GLY A 37 10.99 6.79 7.58
N SER A 38 9.78 6.61 7.03
CA SER A 38 8.58 7.27 7.56
C SER A 38 8.05 6.73 8.90
N GLY A 39 8.63 5.64 9.42
CA GLY A 39 8.24 5.04 10.70
C GLY A 39 7.40 3.76 10.62
N LYS A 40 6.98 3.33 9.42
CA LYS A 40 6.09 2.15 9.22
C LYS A 40 6.55 0.88 9.93
N SER A 41 7.78 0.42 9.64
CA SER A 41 8.30 -0.82 10.25
C SER A 41 8.54 -0.65 11.75
N THR A 42 8.86 0.56 12.22
CA THR A 42 8.97 0.87 13.66
C THR A 42 7.60 0.76 14.34
N LEU A 43 6.54 1.29 13.73
CA LEU A 43 5.17 1.16 14.22
C LEU A 43 4.72 -0.31 14.23
N LEU A 44 4.90 -1.03 13.12
CA LEU A 44 4.56 -2.45 13.01
C LEU A 44 5.28 -3.31 14.07
N ARG A 45 6.59 -3.08 14.27
CA ARG A 45 7.39 -3.79 15.28
C ARG A 45 7.01 -3.41 16.71
N SER A 46 6.55 -2.17 16.94
CA SER A 46 6.05 -1.73 18.24
C SER A 46 4.72 -2.41 18.58
N ILE A 47 3.82 -2.55 17.60
CA ILE A 47 2.59 -3.35 17.72
C ILE A 47 2.95 -4.81 18.03
N ALA A 48 3.98 -5.34 17.37
CA ALA A 48 4.45 -6.71 17.59
C ALA A 48 5.14 -6.95 18.96
N GLY A 49 5.58 -5.88 19.63
CA GLY A 49 6.43 -5.95 20.83
C GLY A 49 7.89 -6.28 20.55
N LEU A 50 8.30 -6.23 19.28
CA LEU A 50 9.70 -6.38 18.86
C LEU A 50 10.49 -5.09 19.03
N GLU A 51 9.80 -3.96 19.10
CA GLU A 51 10.35 -2.66 19.45
C GLU A 51 9.59 -2.09 20.65
N SER A 52 10.30 -1.38 21.52
CA SER A 52 9.70 -0.72 22.69
C SER A 52 9.48 0.76 22.40
N LEU A 53 8.29 1.27 22.73
CA LEU A 53 8.00 2.69 22.63
C LEU A 53 8.68 3.47 23.77
N ASP A 54 9.08 4.70 23.48
CA ASP A 54 9.57 5.63 24.50
C ASP A 54 8.40 6.21 25.30
N SER A 55 7.27 6.47 24.62
CA SER A 55 5.99 6.83 25.23
C SER A 55 4.81 6.37 24.37
N GLY A 56 3.60 6.43 24.94
CA GLY A 56 2.37 6.01 24.30
C GLY A 56 1.96 4.59 24.70
N VAL A 57 0.81 4.16 24.16
CA VAL A 57 0.16 2.90 24.53
C VAL A 57 -0.19 2.12 23.26
N VAL A 58 0.01 0.80 23.32
CA VAL A 58 -0.49 -0.14 22.32
C VAL A 58 -1.51 -1.06 22.98
N THR A 59 -2.73 -1.07 22.47
CA THR A 59 -3.76 -2.04 22.88
C THR A 59 -4.11 -2.99 21.74
N ILE A 60 -4.33 -4.26 22.08
CA ILE A 60 -4.81 -5.30 21.16
C ILE A 60 -6.02 -5.95 21.79
N ALA A 61 -7.16 -5.93 21.08
CA ALA A 61 -8.43 -6.47 21.56
C ALA A 61 -8.82 -5.93 22.95
N GLY A 62 -8.57 -4.63 23.19
CA GLY A 62 -8.86 -3.95 24.47
C GLY A 62 -7.83 -4.16 25.58
N ASN A 63 -6.81 -5.00 25.38
CA ASN A 63 -5.77 -5.24 26.38
C ASN A 63 -4.54 -4.36 26.09
N ASP A 64 -4.04 -3.64 27.09
CA ASP A 64 -2.74 -2.95 27.00
C ASP A 64 -1.62 -3.99 26.89
N VAL A 65 -0.96 -3.99 25.74
CA VAL A 65 0.16 -4.89 25.44
C VAL A 65 1.50 -4.17 25.40
N THR A 66 1.57 -2.88 25.75
CA THR A 66 2.74 -2.00 25.56
C THR A 66 4.03 -2.63 26.09
N ARG A 67 3.98 -3.28 27.27
CA ARG A 67 5.12 -3.95 27.92
C ARG A 67 5.08 -5.48 27.82
N VAL A 68 4.08 -6.04 27.13
CA VAL A 68 3.94 -7.49 26.93
C VAL A 68 4.93 -7.95 25.85
N PRO A 69 5.71 -9.02 26.05
CA PRO A 69 6.65 -9.50 25.05
C PRO A 69 5.91 -10.17 23.86
N PRO A 70 6.50 -10.23 22.65
CA PRO A 70 5.84 -10.70 21.42
C PRO A 70 5.14 -12.05 21.56
N GLN A 71 5.79 -13.02 22.21
CA GLN A 71 5.28 -14.38 22.37
C GLN A 71 4.00 -14.48 23.22
N LYS A 72 3.63 -13.40 23.93
CA LYS A 72 2.43 -13.30 24.76
C LYS A 72 1.35 -12.38 24.15
N ARG A 73 1.56 -11.82 22.95
CA ARG A 73 0.60 -10.91 22.29
C ARG A 73 -0.39 -11.59 21.33
N ASP A 74 -0.30 -12.91 21.20
CA ASP A 74 -1.14 -13.73 20.31
C ASP A 74 -1.24 -13.21 18.85
N ILE A 75 -0.08 -12.86 18.30
CA ILE A 75 0.08 -12.32 16.96
C ILE A 75 0.79 -13.29 16.02
N GLY A 76 0.46 -13.21 14.74
CA GLY A 76 1.23 -13.78 13.64
C GLY A 76 2.10 -12.69 13.02
N PHE A 77 3.38 -12.98 12.77
CA PHE A 77 4.30 -12.01 12.15
C PHE A 77 5.01 -12.62 10.94
N VAL A 78 5.01 -11.90 9.82
CA VAL A 78 5.75 -12.23 8.60
C VAL A 78 6.79 -11.14 8.33
N PHE A 79 8.06 -11.54 8.33
CA PHE A 79 9.20 -10.65 8.08
C PHE A 79 9.47 -10.48 6.57
N GLN A 80 10.10 -9.36 6.19
CA GLN A 80 10.49 -8.96 4.82
C GLN A 80 11.32 -10.00 4.03
N HIS A 81 11.98 -10.95 4.70
CA HIS A 81 12.72 -12.05 4.06
C HIS A 81 12.15 -13.43 4.38
N TYR A 82 10.93 -13.47 4.90
CA TYR A 82 10.15 -14.66 5.22
C TYR A 82 10.74 -15.51 6.37
N ALA A 83 12.02 -15.32 6.71
CA ALA A 83 12.77 -15.93 7.81
C ALA A 83 12.45 -17.43 7.98
N ALA A 84 12.50 -18.17 6.87
CA ALA A 84 12.20 -19.61 6.88
C ALA A 84 13.27 -20.38 7.66
N PHE A 85 12.86 -21.40 8.41
CA PHE A 85 13.79 -22.35 9.02
C PHE A 85 14.34 -23.25 7.91
N LYS A 86 15.53 -22.90 7.42
CA LYS A 86 16.14 -23.49 6.21
C LYS A 86 16.33 -25.02 6.28
N HIS A 87 16.50 -25.55 7.49
CA HIS A 87 16.73 -26.96 7.76
C HIS A 87 15.45 -27.75 8.08
N MET A 88 14.29 -27.10 8.02
CA MET A 88 12.98 -27.73 8.24
C MET A 88 12.22 -27.84 6.92
N THR A 89 11.38 -28.86 6.79
CA THR A 89 10.45 -28.98 5.65
C THR A 89 9.39 -27.87 5.68
N VAL A 90 8.64 -27.70 4.59
CA VAL A 90 7.48 -26.80 4.54
C VAL A 90 6.49 -27.14 5.66
N ARG A 91 6.14 -28.43 5.80
CA ARG A 91 5.26 -28.92 6.87
C ARG A 91 5.79 -28.55 8.25
N ASP A 92 7.08 -28.77 8.49
CA ASP A 92 7.69 -28.49 9.79
C ASP A 92 7.80 -26.99 10.09
N ASN A 93 8.03 -26.16 9.06
CA ASN A 93 7.99 -24.71 9.20
C ASN A 93 6.61 -24.24 9.67
N VAL A 94 5.54 -24.70 9.02
CA VAL A 94 4.16 -24.33 9.39
C VAL A 94 3.78 -24.90 10.76
N ALA A 95 4.18 -26.14 11.06
CA ALA A 95 3.89 -26.80 12.35
C ALA A 95 4.65 -26.20 13.54
N PHE A 96 5.68 -25.39 13.33
CA PHE A 96 6.64 -24.98 14.37
C PHE A 96 5.95 -24.33 15.58
N GLY A 97 5.11 -23.30 15.36
CA GLY A 97 4.45 -22.58 16.45
C GLY A 97 3.50 -23.48 17.27
N LEU A 98 2.78 -24.37 16.60
CA LEU A 98 1.89 -25.34 17.24
C LEU A 98 2.65 -26.37 18.10
N LYS A 99 3.81 -26.84 17.62
CA LYS A 99 4.69 -27.76 18.39
C LYS A 99 5.21 -27.07 19.66
N ILE A 100 5.60 -25.80 19.57
CA ILE A 100 6.07 -25.01 20.73
C ILE A 100 4.95 -24.81 21.76
N ARG A 101 3.71 -24.60 21.30
CA ARG A 101 2.50 -24.55 22.15
C ARG A 101 2.04 -25.93 22.67
N LYS A 102 2.80 -27.01 22.40
CA LYS A 102 2.52 -28.39 22.84
C LYS A 102 1.12 -28.90 22.47
N ARG A 103 0.58 -28.50 21.30
CA ARG A 103 -0.70 -29.01 20.81
C ARG A 103 -0.62 -30.52 20.47
N PRO A 104 -1.73 -31.28 20.58
CA PRO A 104 -1.75 -32.69 20.20
C PRO A 104 -1.33 -32.93 18.75
N LYS A 105 -0.54 -33.99 18.50
CA LYS A 105 0.00 -34.29 17.15
C LYS A 105 -1.06 -34.37 16.06
N ALA A 106 -2.22 -34.95 16.36
CA ALA A 106 -3.33 -35.07 15.42
C ALA A 106 -3.92 -33.70 15.02
N GLU A 107 -4.05 -32.79 15.99
CA GLU A 107 -4.49 -31.42 15.72
C GLU A 107 -3.48 -30.66 14.87
N ILE A 108 -2.18 -30.83 15.16
CA ILE A 108 -1.10 -30.22 14.38
C ILE A 108 -1.17 -30.68 12.94
N ALA A 109 -1.28 -31.99 12.70
CA ALA A 109 -1.35 -32.55 11.35
C ALA A 109 -2.54 -31.97 10.58
N LYS A 110 -3.74 -32.00 11.17
CA LYS A 110 -4.96 -31.46 10.57
C LYS A 110 -4.83 -29.97 10.23
N ARG A 111 -4.37 -29.15 11.18
CA ARG A 111 -4.26 -27.70 10.99
C ARG A 111 -3.22 -27.34 9.92
N VAL A 112 -2.11 -28.06 9.88
CA VAL A 112 -1.07 -27.85 8.86
C VAL A 112 -1.59 -28.26 7.47
N ASP A 113 -2.30 -29.37 7.35
CA ASP A 113 -2.88 -29.80 6.07
C ASP A 113 -3.90 -28.79 5.54
N GLU A 114 -4.79 -28.31 6.41
CA GLU A 114 -5.76 -27.26 6.10
C GLU A 114 -5.07 -26.00 5.58
N LEU A 115 -4.07 -25.49 6.32
CA LEU A 115 -3.37 -24.26 5.95
C LEU A 115 -2.57 -24.42 4.66
N LEU A 116 -1.93 -25.57 4.43
CA LEU A 116 -1.22 -25.83 3.18
C LEU A 116 -2.18 -25.88 1.98
N GLY A 117 -3.42 -26.35 2.17
CA GLY A 117 -4.48 -26.24 1.18
C GLY A 117 -4.86 -24.80 0.88
N ILE A 118 -5.16 -24.01 1.92
CA ILE A 118 -5.54 -22.59 1.79
C ILE A 118 -4.44 -21.78 1.08
N VAL A 119 -3.17 -22.04 1.42
CA VAL A 119 -2.05 -21.32 0.80
C VAL A 119 -1.58 -21.91 -0.54
N GLY A 120 -2.27 -22.93 -1.06
CA GLY A 120 -1.97 -23.55 -2.36
C GLY A 120 -0.58 -24.19 -2.42
N LEU A 121 -0.17 -24.85 -1.34
CA LEU A 121 1.10 -25.58 -1.22
C LEU A 121 0.90 -27.10 -1.06
N ASP A 122 -0.25 -27.62 -1.50
CA ASP A 122 -0.48 -29.06 -1.63
C ASP A 122 0.59 -29.71 -2.52
N GLY A 123 1.17 -30.81 -2.05
CA GLY A 123 2.27 -31.51 -2.72
C GLY A 123 3.66 -30.93 -2.43
N PHE A 124 3.77 -29.80 -1.73
CA PHE A 124 5.04 -29.19 -1.35
C PHE A 124 5.47 -29.49 0.10
N GLN A 125 4.68 -30.28 0.84
CA GLN A 125 4.82 -30.46 2.28
C GLN A 125 6.21 -30.96 2.72
N HIS A 126 6.83 -31.81 1.90
CA HIS A 126 8.13 -32.44 2.18
C HIS A 126 9.33 -31.69 1.57
N ARG A 127 9.10 -30.59 0.86
CA ARG A 127 10.18 -29.77 0.32
C ARG A 127 10.82 -28.93 1.41
N TYR A 128 12.05 -28.49 1.16
CA TYR A 128 12.76 -27.49 1.95
C TYR A 128 12.56 -26.09 1.35
N PRO A 129 12.69 -25.00 2.13
CA PRO A 129 12.52 -23.63 1.65
C PRO A 129 13.37 -23.26 0.41
N ALA A 130 14.56 -23.86 0.27
CA ALA A 130 15.43 -23.64 -0.89
C ALA A 130 14.88 -24.21 -2.20
N GLN A 131 13.90 -25.12 -2.13
CA GLN A 131 13.26 -25.77 -3.29
C GLN A 131 11.95 -25.08 -3.70
N LEU A 132 11.63 -23.94 -3.08
CA LEU A 132 10.44 -23.13 -3.34
C LEU A 132 10.80 -21.85 -4.09
N SER A 133 9.88 -21.36 -4.93
CA SER A 133 9.95 -20.01 -5.51
C SER A 133 9.78 -18.93 -4.43
N GLY A 134 10.06 -17.66 -4.78
CA GLY A 134 9.86 -16.52 -3.87
C GLY A 134 8.44 -16.43 -3.32
N GLY A 135 7.44 -16.47 -4.21
CA GLY A 135 6.02 -16.46 -3.84
C GLY A 135 5.61 -17.68 -3.00
N GLN A 136 6.13 -18.88 -3.32
CA GLN A 136 5.85 -20.09 -2.53
C GLN A 136 6.43 -20.01 -1.11
N ARG A 137 7.65 -19.48 -0.95
CA ARG A 137 8.23 -19.25 0.38
C ARG A 137 7.40 -18.27 1.19
N GLN A 138 6.85 -17.25 0.54
CA GLN A 138 6.04 -16.25 1.20
C GLN A 138 4.69 -16.82 1.66
N ARG A 139 4.01 -17.58 0.79
CA ARG A 139 2.80 -18.34 1.16
C ARG A 139 3.03 -19.28 2.34
N MET A 140 4.17 -19.97 2.38
CA MET A 140 4.56 -20.80 3.53
C MET A 140 4.77 -19.96 4.81
N ALA A 141 5.42 -18.80 4.72
CA ALA A 141 5.63 -17.93 5.87
C ALA A 141 4.31 -17.40 6.46
N LEU A 142 3.35 -17.09 5.58
CA LEU A 142 2.00 -16.70 5.99
C LEU A 142 1.24 -17.85 6.64
N ALA A 143 1.28 -19.05 6.05
CA ALA A 143 0.71 -20.26 6.66
C ALA A 143 1.28 -20.51 8.06
N ARG A 144 2.60 -20.34 8.24
CA ARG A 144 3.26 -20.46 9.54
C ARG A 144 2.76 -19.42 10.54
N ALA A 145 2.54 -18.17 10.10
CA ALA A 145 2.02 -17.11 10.97
C ALA A 145 0.56 -17.38 11.38
N LEU A 146 -0.25 -17.91 10.48
CA LEU A 146 -1.65 -18.27 10.72
C LEU A 146 -1.82 -19.56 11.54
N ALA A 147 -0.82 -20.45 11.55
CA ALA A 147 -0.89 -21.75 12.21
C ALA A 147 -1.21 -21.69 13.70
N VAL A 148 -0.92 -20.58 14.36
CA VAL A 148 -1.17 -20.40 15.80
C VAL A 148 -2.52 -19.73 16.11
N ASP A 149 -3.39 -19.60 15.11
CA ASP A 149 -4.70 -18.93 15.19
C ASP A 149 -4.62 -17.53 15.81
N PRO A 150 -3.78 -16.63 15.25
CA PRO A 150 -3.53 -15.33 15.85
C PRO A 150 -4.74 -14.40 15.73
N GLN A 151 -4.90 -13.50 16.70
CA GLN A 151 -5.92 -12.43 16.62
C GLN A 151 -5.54 -11.34 15.63
N VAL A 152 -4.24 -11.17 15.41
CA VAL A 152 -3.65 -10.12 14.57
C VAL A 152 -2.55 -10.71 13.69
N LEU A 153 -2.54 -10.33 12.42
CA LEU A 153 -1.52 -10.67 11.45
C LEU A 153 -0.73 -9.43 11.04
N LEU A 154 0.60 -9.47 11.18
CA LEU A 154 1.50 -8.35 10.89
C LEU A 154 2.45 -8.73 9.76
N LEU A 155 2.47 -7.94 8.69
CA LEU A 155 3.22 -8.21 7.46
C LEU A 155 4.20 -7.07 7.17
N ASP A 156 5.51 -7.34 7.27
CA ASP A 156 6.58 -6.37 6.97
C ASP A 156 7.06 -6.55 5.52
N GLU A 157 6.61 -5.68 4.61
CA GLU A 157 6.91 -5.72 3.16
C GLU A 157 6.71 -7.10 2.50
N PRO A 158 5.48 -7.66 2.52
CA PRO A 158 5.22 -9.02 2.10
C PRO A 158 5.42 -9.28 0.60
N PHE A 159 5.55 -8.22 -0.20
CA PHE A 159 5.67 -8.24 -1.65
C PHE A 159 7.08 -7.90 -2.15
N GLY A 160 7.99 -7.58 -1.22
CA GLY A 160 9.35 -7.15 -1.51
C GLY A 160 10.18 -8.22 -2.22
N ALA A 161 11.11 -7.78 -3.08
CA ALA A 161 12.06 -8.62 -3.82
C ALA A 161 11.43 -9.71 -4.71
N LEU A 162 10.16 -9.55 -5.11
CA LEU A 162 9.47 -10.39 -6.10
C LEU A 162 9.41 -9.68 -7.47
N ASP A 163 9.41 -10.45 -8.56
CA ASP A 163 9.14 -9.91 -9.89
C ASP A 163 7.66 -9.49 -10.03
N ALA A 164 7.36 -8.64 -11.02
CA ALA A 164 6.04 -8.02 -11.17
C ALA A 164 4.89 -9.03 -11.27
N LYS A 165 5.08 -10.15 -11.98
CA LYS A 165 4.03 -11.16 -12.15
C LYS A 165 3.76 -11.89 -10.84
N VAL A 166 4.83 -12.38 -10.20
CA VAL A 166 4.71 -13.09 -8.91
C VAL A 166 4.14 -12.17 -7.82
N ARG A 167 4.49 -10.87 -7.85
CA ARG A 167 3.95 -9.86 -6.95
C ARG A 167 2.43 -9.71 -7.12
N ALA A 168 1.95 -9.50 -8.35
CA ALA A 168 0.51 -9.37 -8.63
C ALA A 168 -0.29 -10.63 -8.23
N ASP A 169 0.25 -11.81 -8.53
CA ASP A 169 -0.35 -13.09 -8.12
C ASP A 169 -0.43 -13.21 -6.59
N LEU A 170 0.58 -12.70 -5.88
CA LEU A 170 0.61 -12.71 -4.42
C LEU A 170 -0.35 -11.69 -3.80
N ARG A 171 -0.50 -10.49 -4.39
CA ARG A 171 -1.49 -9.49 -3.94
C ARG A 171 -2.91 -10.05 -4.03
N THR A 172 -3.28 -10.55 -5.20
CA THR A 172 -4.59 -11.17 -5.45
C THR A 172 -4.86 -12.30 -4.46
N TRP A 173 -3.85 -13.14 -4.21
CA TRP A 173 -3.99 -14.23 -3.26
C TRP A 173 -4.12 -13.73 -1.81
N LEU A 174 -3.34 -12.73 -1.38
CA LEU A 174 -3.43 -12.19 -0.03
C LEU A 174 -4.80 -11.57 0.23
N ARG A 175 -5.36 -10.85 -0.75
CA ARG A 175 -6.71 -10.29 -0.67
C ARG A 175 -7.76 -11.38 -0.45
N ARG A 176 -7.72 -12.45 -1.26
CA ARG A 176 -8.64 -13.60 -1.11
C ARG A 176 -8.49 -14.29 0.24
N LEU A 177 -7.26 -14.48 0.71
CA LEU A 177 -7.01 -15.09 2.01
C LEU A 177 -7.59 -14.25 3.15
N HIS A 178 -7.43 -12.93 3.08
CA HIS A 178 -8.01 -12.00 4.05
C HIS A 178 -9.54 -12.10 4.06
N GLU A 179 -10.18 -12.17 2.89
CA GLU A 179 -11.62 -12.40 2.73
C GLU A 179 -12.10 -13.77 3.21
N GLU A 180 -11.23 -14.78 3.28
CA GLU A 180 -11.58 -16.11 3.78
C GLU A 180 -11.43 -16.20 5.30
N VAL A 181 -10.31 -15.67 5.84
CA VAL A 181 -9.94 -15.84 7.25
C VAL A 181 -10.43 -14.69 8.15
N HIS A 182 -10.63 -13.50 7.60
CA HIS A 182 -11.07 -12.29 8.32
C HIS A 182 -10.21 -11.94 9.56
N VAL A 183 -8.90 -12.19 9.49
CA VAL A 183 -7.96 -11.84 10.56
C VAL A 183 -7.61 -10.35 10.47
N THR A 184 -7.56 -9.66 11.62
CA THR A 184 -7.12 -8.25 11.66
C THR A 184 -5.69 -8.16 11.14
N THR A 185 -5.47 -7.46 10.03
CA THR A 185 -4.18 -7.48 9.33
C THR A 185 -3.58 -6.08 9.23
N VAL A 186 -2.28 -5.96 9.56
CA VAL A 186 -1.50 -4.75 9.32
C VAL A 186 -0.39 -5.07 8.34
N LEU A 187 -0.36 -4.36 7.22
CA LEU A 187 0.61 -4.54 6.15
C LEU A 187 1.48 -3.30 6.02
N VAL A 188 2.80 -3.46 6.00
CA VAL A 188 3.73 -2.37 5.67
C VAL A 188 4.14 -2.50 4.21
N THR A 189 4.02 -1.42 3.46
CA THR A 189 4.60 -1.31 2.13
C THR A 189 5.07 0.12 1.84
N HIS A 190 5.96 0.26 0.86
CA HIS A 190 6.34 1.53 0.24
C HIS A 190 5.75 1.68 -1.17
N ASP A 191 5.11 0.64 -1.69
CA ASP A 191 4.49 0.61 -3.03
C ASP A 191 3.01 0.99 -2.92
N GLN A 192 2.61 1.98 -3.70
CA GLN A 192 1.27 2.57 -3.67
C GLN A 192 0.24 1.60 -4.28
N GLU A 193 0.58 0.94 -5.38
CA GLU A 193 -0.31 -0.01 -6.04
C GLU A 193 -0.61 -1.18 -5.11
N GLU A 194 0.39 -1.65 -4.36
CA GLU A 194 0.18 -2.70 -3.37
C GLU A 194 -0.84 -2.30 -2.31
N ALA A 195 -0.74 -1.10 -1.75
CA ALA A 195 -1.66 -0.63 -0.73
C ALA A 195 -3.08 -0.41 -1.27
N LEU A 196 -3.21 0.20 -2.46
CA LEU A 196 -4.49 0.48 -3.10
C LEU A 196 -5.23 -0.78 -3.53
N ASP A 197 -4.50 -1.84 -3.92
CA ASP A 197 -5.07 -3.09 -4.44
C ASP A 197 -5.57 -4.03 -3.32
N VAL A 198 -4.93 -4.03 -2.15
CA VAL A 198 -5.20 -5.05 -1.11
C VAL A 198 -5.90 -4.52 0.14
N ALA A 199 -5.74 -3.24 0.47
CA ALA A 199 -6.14 -2.71 1.77
C ALA A 199 -7.59 -2.24 1.81
N ASP A 200 -8.25 -2.48 2.94
CA ASP A 200 -9.53 -1.85 3.26
C ASP A 200 -9.32 -0.40 3.71
N ARG A 201 -8.17 -0.13 4.37
CA ARG A 201 -7.75 1.20 4.81
C ARG A 201 -6.27 1.42 4.60
N ILE A 202 -5.89 2.67 4.31
CA ILE A 202 -4.52 3.10 4.16
C ILE A 202 -4.23 4.18 5.20
N ALA A 203 -3.16 3.99 5.97
CA ALA A 203 -2.57 4.99 6.82
C ALA A 203 -1.27 5.49 6.18
N VAL A 204 -1.32 6.70 5.63
CA VAL A 204 -0.17 7.34 5.00
C VAL A 204 0.70 7.96 6.09
N MET A 205 1.97 7.56 6.12
CA MET A 205 2.97 7.96 7.11
C MET A 205 4.07 8.80 6.47
N ASN A 206 4.51 9.84 7.18
CA ASN A 206 5.62 10.69 6.78
C ASN A 206 6.33 11.23 8.01
N LYS A 207 7.68 11.24 7.98
CA LYS A 207 8.51 11.78 9.08
C LYS A 207 8.05 11.37 10.49
N GLY A 208 7.65 10.10 10.66
CA GLY A 208 7.22 9.55 11.94
C GLY A 208 5.79 9.91 12.35
N ARG A 209 4.99 10.55 11.48
CA ARG A 209 3.61 10.99 11.73
C ARG A 209 2.63 10.33 10.77
N ILE A 210 1.37 10.24 11.17
CA ILE A 210 0.26 9.90 10.27
C ILE A 210 -0.18 11.20 9.57
N GLU A 211 -0.18 11.19 8.24
CA GLU A 211 -0.63 12.30 7.41
C GLU A 211 -2.13 12.19 7.09
N GLN A 212 -2.60 10.97 6.80
CA GLN A 212 -4.00 10.69 6.53
C GLN A 212 -4.32 9.21 6.77
N ILE A 213 -5.56 8.93 7.20
CA ILE A 213 -6.12 7.58 7.26
C ILE A 213 -7.45 7.60 6.52
N GLY A 214 -7.65 6.68 5.57
CA GLY A 214 -8.90 6.56 4.83
C GLY A 214 -9.00 5.25 4.07
N THR A 215 -10.09 5.07 3.33
CA THR A 215 -10.17 4.01 2.31
C THR A 215 -9.21 4.32 1.15
N PRO A 216 -8.84 3.34 0.31
CA PRO A 216 -8.06 3.59 -0.91
C PRO A 216 -8.62 4.72 -1.78
N GLU A 217 -9.94 4.78 -1.93
CA GLU A 217 -10.63 5.86 -2.64
C GLU A 217 -10.43 7.19 -1.92
N ASP A 218 -10.73 7.27 -0.63
CA ASP A 218 -10.63 8.53 0.13
C ASP A 218 -9.22 9.16 0.07
N VAL A 219 -8.16 8.35 0.29
CA VAL A 219 -6.80 8.88 0.31
C VAL A 219 -6.32 9.32 -1.06
N TYR A 220 -6.83 8.71 -2.13
CA TYR A 220 -6.46 9.03 -3.50
C TYR A 220 -7.24 10.24 -4.05
N ASP A 221 -8.55 10.25 -3.81
CA ASP A 221 -9.51 11.21 -4.38
C ASP A 221 -9.69 12.48 -3.53
N ARG A 222 -9.42 12.38 -2.22
CA ARG A 222 -9.55 13.46 -1.23
C ARG A 222 -8.29 13.52 -0.35
N PRO A 223 -7.11 13.77 -0.94
CA PRO A 223 -5.87 13.87 -0.19
C PRO A 223 -5.92 15.05 0.79
N SER A 224 -5.48 14.84 2.03
CA SER A 224 -5.52 15.85 3.09
C SER A 224 -4.44 16.92 2.95
N ASN A 225 -3.41 16.69 2.13
CA ASN A 225 -2.35 17.64 1.84
C ASN A 225 -1.59 17.28 0.55
N GLU A 226 -0.73 18.20 0.08
CA GLU A 226 0.11 18.01 -1.11
C GLU A 226 1.00 16.77 -1.01
N PHE A 227 1.54 16.45 0.18
CA PHE A 227 2.34 15.25 0.35
C PHE A 227 1.54 13.97 0.07
N VAL A 228 0.35 13.81 0.65
CA VAL A 228 -0.48 12.62 0.39
C VAL A 228 -0.83 12.52 -1.09
N MET A 229 -1.20 13.65 -1.71
CA MET A 229 -1.51 13.69 -3.13
C MET A 229 -0.31 13.23 -3.98
N SER A 230 0.85 13.87 -3.83
CA SER A 230 2.07 13.54 -4.58
C SER A 230 2.64 12.17 -4.25
N PHE A 231 2.39 11.64 -3.05
CA PHE A 231 2.89 10.33 -2.64
C PHE A 231 2.03 9.18 -3.18
N LEU A 232 0.74 9.37 -3.47
CA LEU A 232 -0.16 8.31 -3.93
C LEU A 232 -0.28 8.19 -5.46
N GLY A 233 0.46 9.00 -6.20
CA GLY A 233 0.51 8.92 -7.66
C GLY A 233 1.10 10.18 -8.26
N ASP A 234 1.28 10.16 -9.57
CA ASP A 234 1.79 11.31 -10.30
C ASP A 234 0.86 12.53 -10.14
N VAL A 235 1.49 13.71 -10.15
CA VAL A 235 0.81 15.00 -10.10
C VAL A 235 1.42 15.92 -11.15
N ALA A 236 0.60 16.83 -11.66
CA ALA A 236 0.99 17.90 -12.55
C ALA A 236 0.57 19.23 -11.91
N ARG A 237 1.37 20.28 -12.14
CA ARG A 237 0.98 21.65 -11.77
C ARG A 237 0.41 22.34 -13.00
N LEU A 238 -0.87 22.67 -12.96
CA LEU A 238 -1.58 23.36 -14.04
C LEU A 238 -2.27 24.60 -13.49
N ASN A 239 -1.89 25.77 -13.99
CA ASN A 239 -2.40 27.08 -13.53
C ASN A 239 -2.28 27.29 -12.01
N GLY A 240 -1.14 26.89 -11.43
CA GLY A 240 -0.89 27.02 -10.00
C GLY A 240 -1.51 25.91 -9.15
N HIS A 241 -2.43 25.12 -9.68
CA HIS A 241 -3.06 24.01 -8.96
C HIS A 241 -2.33 22.69 -9.19
N LEU A 242 -2.25 21.85 -8.16
CA LEU A 242 -1.89 20.45 -8.31
C LEU A 242 -3.10 19.65 -8.77
N VAL A 243 -2.91 18.87 -9.83
CA VAL A 243 -3.94 18.05 -10.45
C VAL A 243 -3.35 16.70 -10.82
N ARG A 244 -4.20 15.68 -10.95
CA ARG A 244 -3.75 14.39 -11.47
C ARG A 244 -3.60 14.46 -13.00
N PRO A 245 -2.61 13.78 -13.59
CA PRO A 245 -2.48 13.75 -15.05
C PRO A 245 -3.72 13.23 -15.78
N HIS A 246 -4.45 12.27 -15.21
CA HIS A 246 -5.72 11.75 -15.78
C HIS A 246 -6.92 12.69 -15.59
N ASP A 247 -6.79 13.71 -14.73
CA ASP A 247 -7.75 14.80 -14.59
C ASP A 247 -7.45 15.96 -15.54
N ILE A 248 -6.50 15.82 -16.47
CA ILE A 248 -6.21 16.84 -17.48
C ILE A 248 -6.81 16.41 -18.82
N ARG A 249 -7.80 17.15 -19.30
CA ARG A 249 -8.30 16.99 -20.67
C ARG A 249 -7.45 17.77 -21.64
N VAL A 250 -7.12 17.12 -22.76
CA VAL A 250 -6.39 17.71 -23.89
C VAL A 250 -7.33 17.82 -25.08
N GLY A 251 -7.31 18.95 -25.77
CA GLY A 251 -8.12 19.22 -26.96
C GLY A 251 -7.34 19.98 -28.04
N ARG A 252 -7.86 19.96 -29.27
CA ARG A 252 -7.27 20.70 -30.41
C ARG A 252 -7.65 22.18 -30.46
N ASP A 253 -8.75 22.53 -29.81
CA ASP A 253 -9.18 23.90 -29.60
C ASP A 253 -9.64 24.10 -28.16
N SER A 254 -9.87 25.36 -27.79
CA SER A 254 -10.27 25.72 -26.42
C SER A 254 -11.64 25.17 -26.03
N SER A 255 -12.52 24.85 -26.99
CA SER A 255 -13.86 24.31 -26.75
C SER A 255 -13.85 22.80 -26.48
N MET A 256 -12.96 22.05 -27.14
CA MET A 256 -12.80 20.61 -26.90
C MET A 256 -12.23 20.27 -25.51
N ALA A 257 -11.48 21.21 -24.90
CA ALA A 257 -11.05 21.08 -23.51
C ALA A 257 -12.20 21.32 -22.50
N LEU A 258 -13.36 21.80 -22.95
CA LEU A 258 -14.57 22.05 -22.15
C LEU A 258 -15.62 20.97 -22.49
N ALA A 259 -15.76 19.92 -21.68
CA ALA A 259 -16.88 18.98 -21.91
C ALA A 259 -18.23 19.64 -21.62
N ALA A 260 -19.27 19.18 -22.31
CA ALA A 260 -20.60 19.78 -22.39
C ALA A 260 -21.49 19.66 -21.12
N HIS A 261 -20.98 19.27 -19.95
CA HIS A 261 -21.77 19.25 -18.71
C HIS A 261 -21.05 19.89 -17.52
N GLU A 262 -21.73 20.92 -16.98
CA GLU A 262 -21.67 21.52 -15.64
C GLU A 262 -20.31 21.75 -14.98
N GLY A 263 -19.57 22.71 -15.52
CA GLY A 263 -18.63 23.50 -14.72
C GLY A 263 -18.60 24.92 -15.26
N THR A 264 -19.01 25.89 -14.44
CA THR A 264 -18.82 27.32 -14.73
C THR A 264 -17.35 27.59 -15.04
N ALA A 265 -17.10 28.56 -15.90
CA ALA A 265 -15.78 28.89 -16.49
C ALA A 265 -14.70 29.35 -15.48
N GLU A 266 -14.89 29.11 -14.18
CA GLU A 266 -14.01 29.56 -13.09
C GLU A 266 -13.19 28.44 -12.41
N SER A 267 -13.31 27.17 -12.82
CA SER A 267 -12.40 26.10 -12.35
C SER A 267 -11.34 25.76 -13.42
N ALA A 268 -10.16 26.37 -13.24
CA ALA A 268 -8.93 26.34 -14.05
C ALA A 268 -9.10 26.66 -15.54
N GLY A 269 -8.71 27.87 -15.92
CA GLY A 269 -8.69 28.37 -17.29
C GLY A 269 -8.01 27.42 -18.28
N VAL A 270 -8.54 27.37 -19.50
CA VAL A 270 -7.97 26.56 -20.58
C VAL A 270 -6.55 27.06 -20.89
N THR A 271 -5.59 26.16 -20.86
CA THR A 271 -4.16 26.44 -21.05
C THR A 271 -3.73 26.05 -22.45
N ARG A 272 -3.19 26.99 -23.23
CA ARG A 272 -2.53 26.66 -24.49
C ARG A 272 -1.16 26.05 -24.20
N ALA A 273 -0.84 24.93 -24.83
CA ALA A 273 0.42 24.24 -24.65
C ALA A 273 0.98 23.67 -25.95
N THR A 274 2.27 23.36 -25.97
CA THR A 274 2.94 22.65 -27.07
C THR A 274 3.30 21.26 -26.60
N VAL A 275 2.95 20.24 -27.40
CA VAL A 275 3.34 18.85 -27.13
C VAL A 275 4.84 18.70 -27.34
N GLU A 276 5.54 18.27 -26.30
CA GLU A 276 6.98 17.99 -26.35
C GLU A 276 7.25 16.51 -26.55
N ARG A 277 6.38 15.63 -26.03
CA ARG A 277 6.55 14.19 -26.19
C ARG A 277 5.23 13.44 -26.01
N VAL A 278 5.06 12.38 -26.80
CA VAL A 278 3.95 11.43 -26.67
C VAL A 278 4.52 10.05 -26.35
N VAL A 279 4.16 9.51 -25.18
CA VAL A 279 4.68 8.22 -24.68
C VAL A 279 3.54 7.21 -24.60
N HIS A 280 3.64 6.11 -25.35
CA HIS A 280 2.65 5.04 -25.34
C HIS A 280 2.95 4.00 -24.24
N LEU A 281 2.07 3.88 -23.25
CA LEU A 281 2.20 3.02 -22.07
C LEU A 281 1.11 1.93 -22.09
N GLY A 282 0.99 1.20 -23.20
CA GLY A 282 -0.09 0.24 -23.39
C GLY A 282 -1.42 0.94 -23.72
N PHE A 283 -2.44 0.80 -22.88
CA PHE A 283 -3.76 1.41 -23.11
C PHE A 283 -3.77 2.93 -22.83
N GLU A 284 -2.81 3.41 -22.03
CA GLU A 284 -2.63 4.82 -21.71
C GLU A 284 -1.58 5.47 -22.62
N VAL A 285 -1.75 6.77 -22.83
CA VAL A 285 -0.78 7.64 -23.49
C VAL A 285 -0.48 8.81 -22.56
N ARG A 286 0.79 8.96 -22.22
CA ARG A 286 1.27 10.13 -21.49
C ARG A 286 1.71 11.20 -22.48
N VAL A 287 1.11 12.37 -22.38
CA VAL A 287 1.38 13.52 -23.24
C VAL A 287 2.11 14.57 -22.41
N GLU A 288 3.40 14.73 -22.66
CA GLU A 288 4.25 15.73 -22.00
C GLU A 288 4.16 17.03 -22.81
N MET A 289 3.87 18.13 -22.13
CA MET A 289 3.53 19.41 -22.74
C MET A 289 4.23 20.56 -22.01
N ARG A 290 4.46 21.64 -22.76
CA ARG A 290 4.95 22.91 -22.23
C ARG A 290 3.87 23.99 -22.32
N ASN A 291 3.56 24.62 -21.20
CA ASN A 291 2.64 25.74 -21.13
C ASN A 291 3.17 26.91 -21.98
N ALA A 292 2.36 27.39 -22.93
CA ALA A 292 2.78 28.44 -23.86
C ALA A 292 2.95 29.81 -23.19
N ALA A 293 2.29 30.05 -22.06
CA ALA A 293 2.33 31.34 -21.34
C ALA A 293 3.45 31.37 -20.28
N THR A 294 3.57 30.30 -19.48
CA THR A 294 4.52 30.26 -18.35
C THR A 294 5.83 29.56 -18.69
N GLY A 295 5.84 28.70 -19.71
CA GLY A 295 6.96 27.81 -20.01
C GLY A 295 7.03 26.57 -19.11
N ASP A 296 6.12 26.41 -18.16
CA ASP A 296 6.11 25.26 -17.24
C ASP A 296 5.81 23.95 -17.97
N HIS A 297 6.44 22.87 -17.53
CA HIS A 297 6.21 21.53 -18.06
C HIS A 297 5.16 20.79 -17.23
N PHE A 298 4.25 20.10 -17.90
CA PHE A 298 3.24 19.27 -17.26
C PHE A 298 2.87 18.09 -18.17
N ALA A 299 2.29 17.04 -17.60
CA ALA A 299 1.87 15.86 -18.35
C ALA A 299 0.41 15.54 -18.11
N ALA A 300 -0.29 15.13 -19.17
CA ALA A 300 -1.62 14.54 -19.10
C ALA A 300 -1.56 13.05 -19.40
N GLN A 301 -2.45 12.27 -18.80
CA GLN A 301 -2.70 10.87 -19.15
C GLN A 301 -4.04 10.79 -19.87
N VAL A 302 -4.01 10.34 -21.13
CA VAL A 302 -5.19 10.13 -21.96
C VAL A 302 -5.24 8.69 -22.43
N THR A 303 -6.41 8.23 -22.88
CA THR A 303 -6.51 6.89 -23.47
C THR A 303 -5.83 6.87 -24.85
N ARG A 304 -5.39 5.69 -25.29
CA ARG A 304 -4.87 5.53 -26.66
C ARG A 304 -5.88 5.98 -27.73
N GLY A 305 -7.16 5.68 -27.54
CA GLY A 305 -8.22 6.10 -28.46
C GLY A 305 -8.35 7.62 -28.55
N ASP A 306 -8.29 8.32 -27.41
CA ASP A 306 -8.33 9.79 -27.39
C ASP A 306 -7.10 10.40 -28.06
N ALA A 307 -5.90 9.86 -27.78
CA ALA A 307 -4.67 10.34 -28.40
C ALA A 307 -4.68 10.16 -29.94
N GLU A 308 -5.18 9.03 -30.43
CA GLU A 308 -5.33 8.74 -31.86
C GLU A 308 -6.39 9.63 -32.52
N ALA A 309 -7.55 9.82 -31.87
CA ALA A 309 -8.63 10.68 -32.35
C ALA A 309 -8.17 12.14 -32.45
N LEU A 310 -7.39 12.59 -31.45
CA LEU A 310 -6.77 13.91 -31.44
C LEU A 310 -5.53 13.97 -32.34
N ARG A 311 -5.01 12.86 -32.87
CA ARG A 311 -3.77 12.79 -33.70
C ARG A 311 -2.55 13.44 -33.04
N LEU A 312 -2.41 13.31 -31.72
CA LEU A 312 -1.37 14.01 -30.96
C LEU A 312 0.03 13.62 -31.43
N SER A 313 0.85 14.62 -31.74
CA SER A 313 2.26 14.45 -32.12
C SER A 313 3.13 15.58 -31.58
N GLU A 314 4.43 15.33 -31.49
CA GLU A 314 5.42 16.28 -31.00
C GLU A 314 5.44 17.57 -31.85
N GLY A 315 5.58 18.72 -31.19
CA GLY A 315 5.59 20.05 -31.79
C GLY A 315 4.20 20.67 -32.00
N GLU A 316 3.12 19.91 -31.80
CA GLU A 316 1.76 20.41 -32.02
C GLU A 316 1.28 21.34 -30.91
N THR A 317 0.45 22.32 -31.28
CA THR A 317 -0.28 23.14 -30.30
C THR A 317 -1.56 22.42 -29.87
N VAL A 318 -1.77 22.35 -28.57
CA VAL A 318 -2.96 21.77 -27.93
C VAL A 318 -3.48 22.70 -26.82
N TYR A 319 -4.66 22.38 -26.32
CA TYR A 319 -5.29 23.08 -25.19
C TYR A 319 -5.55 22.08 -24.07
N ALA A 320 -5.19 22.43 -22.85
CA ALA A 320 -5.32 21.59 -21.67
C ALA A 320 -6.17 22.26 -20.59
N ARG A 321 -7.01 21.49 -19.90
CA ARG A 321 -7.78 21.95 -18.74
C ARG A 321 -7.86 20.86 -17.68
N ALA A 322 -7.79 21.25 -16.41
CA ALA A 322 -8.11 20.37 -15.31
C ALA A 322 -9.63 20.16 -15.22
N THR A 323 -10.09 18.91 -15.28
CA THR A 323 -11.49 18.53 -15.06
C THR A 323 -11.84 18.35 -13.60
N ARG A 324 -10.84 18.05 -12.77
CA ARG A 324 -10.97 17.93 -11.33
C ARG A 324 -9.75 18.58 -10.69
N ILE A 325 -9.99 19.43 -9.70
CA ILE A 325 -8.96 20.03 -8.86
C ILE A 325 -9.27 19.57 -7.45
N PRO A 326 -8.40 18.76 -6.81
CA PRO A 326 -8.60 18.38 -5.42
C PRO A 326 -8.61 19.62 -4.52
N GLU A 327 -9.58 19.68 -3.60
CA GLU A 327 -9.58 20.67 -2.52
C GLU A 327 -8.49 20.29 -1.52
N LEU A 328 -7.29 20.83 -1.70
CA LEU A 328 -6.22 20.71 -0.73
C LEU A 328 -6.40 21.80 0.35
N PRO A 329 -6.50 21.43 1.64
CA PRO A 329 -6.47 22.41 2.71
C PRO A 329 -5.19 23.27 2.61
N GLU A 330 -5.32 24.59 2.82
CA GLU A 330 -4.15 25.46 2.94
C GLU A 330 -3.30 24.98 4.12
N SER A 331 -2.01 24.76 3.85
CA SER A 331 -1.00 24.25 4.79
C SER A 331 -0.66 25.23 5.91
#